data_AF-A0A7X8RKV3-F1
#
_entry.id   AF-A0A7X8RKV3-F1
#
_cell.length_a   1.000
_cell.length_b   1.000
_cell.length_c   1.000
_cell.angle_alpha   90.00
_cell.angle_beta   90.00
_cell.angle_gamma   90.00
#
_symmetry.space_group_name_H-M   'P 1'
#
loop_
_entity.id
_entity.type
_entity.pdbx_description
1 polymer ?
#
loop_
_entity_poly.entity_id
_entity_poly.type
_entity_poly.pdbx_seq_one_letter_code
_entity_poly.pdbx_strand_id
1 'polypeptide(L)'
;MQQPFSNHSIKVFFDESGKNQKHPHLMAGLLIPSQYYSSSAIQELNEIIKTSKLHWTDYNGDSKKRNQIWKILRTILKDERLLTMNVISYNQSKIEQNSKKLANMYPDIADQTIFMKFPERIIYGLLRGYGSHVHLDTQIFIEDDSQYHNNKYDLRTQLFQQLNIQSIYRGERFTIKEVDYYPKQTEVGIEITDILLGIVRTIIRNEESTTRSTREKNKFIISLLKAEPAFSTFLSRIKYYEWGSAHELVEVNFDSYLKIFINSNIENF
;
A
#
# COMPACT_ATOMS: atom_id res chain seq x y z
N MET A 1 34.51 -9.51 -17.61
CA MET A 1 33.84 -8.19 -17.54
C MET A 1 32.38 -8.44 -17.19
N GLN A 2 31.89 -7.94 -16.05
CA GLN A 2 30.45 -7.95 -15.77
C GLN A 2 29.76 -7.04 -16.78
N GLN A 3 28.68 -7.50 -17.42
CA GLN A 3 27.86 -6.62 -18.24
C GLN A 3 27.32 -5.48 -17.37
N PRO A 4 27.37 -4.22 -17.84
CA PRO A 4 26.80 -3.11 -17.09
C PRO A 4 25.28 -3.31 -17.00
N PHE A 5 24.74 -3.23 -15.79
CA PHE A 5 23.30 -3.20 -15.55
C PHE A 5 22.80 -1.75 -15.67
N SER A 6 21.55 -1.56 -16.12
CA SER A 6 20.91 -0.25 -16.10
C SER A 6 20.37 0.05 -14.70
N ASN A 7 20.71 1.23 -14.17
CA ASN A 7 20.22 1.69 -12.88
C ASN A 7 18.91 2.46 -13.07
N HIS A 8 17.89 2.10 -12.29
CA HIS A 8 16.60 2.77 -12.28
C HIS A 8 16.24 3.18 -10.85
N SER A 9 15.98 4.47 -10.66
CA SER A 9 15.54 4.99 -9.37
C SER A 9 14.04 4.82 -9.19
N ILE A 10 13.62 4.29 -8.05
CA ILE A 10 12.21 4.08 -7.70
C ILE A 10 11.92 4.58 -6.29
N LYS A 11 10.65 4.93 -6.07
CA LYS A 11 10.11 5.30 -4.77
C LYS A 11 9.08 4.26 -4.35
N VAL A 12 9.10 3.86 -3.08
CA VAL A 12 8.10 2.97 -2.48
C VAL A 12 7.43 3.72 -1.35
N PHE A 13 6.10 3.77 -1.36
CA PHE A 13 5.28 4.37 -0.30
C PHE A 13 4.56 3.28 0.47
N PHE A 14 4.53 3.37 1.79
CA PHE A 14 3.96 2.35 2.67
C PHE A 14 2.93 2.94 3.63
N ASP A 15 1.80 2.25 3.79
CA ASP A 15 0.69 2.63 4.68
C ASP A 15 -0.08 1.39 5.21
N GLU A 16 -0.84 1.57 6.29
CA GLU A 16 -1.70 0.58 6.95
C GLU A 16 -3.17 1.08 7.03
N SER A 17 -4.12 0.15 6.91
CA SER A 17 -5.55 0.46 7.04
C SER A 17 -6.28 -0.55 7.91
N GLY A 18 -7.24 -0.05 8.69
CA GLY A 18 -8.11 -0.89 9.53
C GLY A 18 -7.64 -1.06 10.98
N LYS A 19 -6.61 -0.32 11.41
CA LYS A 19 -6.19 -0.25 12.82
C LYS A 19 -7.38 0.01 13.75
N ASN A 20 -7.54 -0.84 14.77
CA ASN A 20 -8.63 -0.80 15.75
C ASN A 20 -10.07 -0.88 15.15
N GLN A 21 -10.22 -1.35 13.91
CA GLN A 21 -11.52 -1.50 13.25
C GLN A 21 -11.86 -2.98 13.04
N LYS A 22 -13.10 -3.25 12.60
CA LYS A 22 -13.47 -4.57 12.11
C LYS A 22 -12.58 -4.97 10.92
N HIS A 23 -12.26 -6.26 10.83
CA HIS A 23 -11.47 -6.86 9.76
C HIS A 23 -11.95 -6.43 8.35
N PRO A 24 -11.05 -6.43 7.35
CA PRO A 24 -9.64 -6.83 7.43
C PRO A 24 -8.71 -5.68 7.92
N HIS A 25 -7.58 -6.07 8.52
CA HIS A 25 -6.41 -5.20 8.69
C HIS A 25 -5.54 -5.38 7.46
N LEU A 26 -5.19 -4.27 6.81
CA LEU A 26 -4.43 -4.28 5.56
C LEU A 26 -3.16 -3.45 5.72
N MET A 27 -2.08 -3.89 5.09
CA MET A 27 -0.88 -3.09 4.84
C MET A 27 -0.60 -3.09 3.35
N ALA A 28 -0.07 -1.99 2.83
CA ALA A 28 0.28 -1.91 1.42
C ALA A 28 1.56 -1.15 1.16
N GLY A 29 2.21 -1.54 0.06
CA GLY A 29 3.31 -0.81 -0.54
C GLY A 29 2.97 -0.45 -1.98
N LEU A 30 3.23 0.79 -2.37
CA LEU A 30 3.06 1.29 -3.72
C LEU A 30 4.42 1.70 -4.30
N LEU A 31 4.86 1.02 -5.35
CA LEU A 31 6.07 1.36 -6.10
C LEU A 31 5.73 2.31 -7.25
N ILE A 32 6.50 3.40 -7.34
CA ILE A 32 6.40 4.42 -8.38
C ILE A 32 7.80 4.73 -8.92
N PRO A 33 8.05 4.65 -10.25
CA PRO A 33 9.31 5.10 -10.83
C PRO A 33 9.59 6.58 -10.53
N SER A 34 10.82 6.90 -10.13
CA SER A 34 11.17 8.25 -9.67
C SER A 34 10.96 9.31 -10.75
N GLN A 35 11.21 8.96 -12.02
CA GLN A 35 10.97 9.85 -13.16
C GLN A 35 9.47 10.20 -13.32
N TYR A 36 8.58 9.22 -13.12
CA TYR A 36 7.14 9.45 -13.20
C TYR A 36 6.65 10.27 -12.00
N TYR A 37 7.10 9.92 -10.80
CA TYR A 37 6.77 10.65 -9.58
C TYR A 37 7.22 12.12 -9.65
N SER A 38 8.36 12.40 -10.28
CA SER A 38 8.91 13.76 -10.41
C SER A 38 8.29 14.58 -11.54
N SER A 39 7.33 14.03 -12.29
CA SER A 39 6.63 14.79 -13.33
C SER A 39 5.82 15.93 -12.72
N SER A 40 5.70 17.04 -13.46
CA SER A 40 4.98 18.24 -12.98
C SER A 40 3.55 17.91 -12.56
N ALA A 41 2.86 17.05 -13.32
CA ALA A 41 1.49 16.64 -13.01
C ALA A 41 1.36 15.97 -11.63
N ILE A 42 2.32 15.12 -11.24
CA ILE A 42 2.31 14.48 -9.91
C ILE A 42 2.74 15.47 -8.84
N GLN A 43 3.78 16.28 -9.11
CA GLN A 43 4.27 17.26 -8.15
C GLN A 43 3.24 18.35 -7.82
N GLU A 44 2.40 18.74 -8.78
CA GLU A 44 1.26 19.65 -8.57
C GLU A 44 0.22 19.10 -7.59
N LEU A 45 0.15 17.78 -7.39
CA LEU A 45 -0.75 17.19 -6.40
C LEU A 45 -0.31 17.48 -4.95
N ASN A 46 0.98 17.77 -4.72
CA ASN A 46 1.47 18.15 -3.39
C ASN A 46 0.79 19.44 -2.88
N GLU A 47 0.39 20.35 -3.75
CA GLU A 47 -0.33 21.57 -3.34
C GLU A 47 -1.77 21.26 -2.90
N ILE A 48 -2.36 20.19 -3.43
CA ILE A 48 -3.71 19.74 -3.05
C ILE A 48 -3.68 19.14 -1.63
N ILE A 49 -2.71 18.27 -1.34
CA ILE A 49 -2.65 17.55 -0.05
C ILE A 49 -2.21 18.48 1.10
N LYS A 50 -1.33 19.45 0.84
CA LYS A 50 -0.89 20.42 1.86
C LYS A 50 -2.06 21.25 2.40
N THR A 51 -3.05 21.51 1.54
CA THR A 51 -4.21 22.34 1.87
C THR A 51 -5.44 21.54 2.29
N SER A 52 -5.37 20.20 2.29
CA SER A 52 -6.51 19.35 2.64
C SER A 52 -6.12 18.03 3.28
N LYS A 53 -6.76 17.71 4.41
CA LYS A 53 -6.57 16.42 5.09
C LYS A 53 -7.45 15.37 4.41
N LEU A 54 -6.83 14.50 3.61
CA LEU A 54 -7.49 13.56 2.70
C LEU A 54 -7.40 12.10 3.19
N HIS A 55 -7.93 11.80 4.37
CA HIS A 55 -8.07 10.40 4.78
C HIS A 55 -9.28 9.72 4.12
N TRP A 56 -9.06 8.56 3.51
CA TRP A 56 -10.17 7.78 2.93
C TRP A 56 -11.20 7.37 4.00
N THR A 57 -10.73 7.04 5.21
CA THR A 57 -11.60 6.66 6.33
C THR A 57 -12.65 7.73 6.63
N ASP A 58 -12.28 9.01 6.54
CA ASP A 58 -13.13 10.16 6.86
C ASP A 58 -14.03 10.60 5.71
N TYR A 59 -13.90 10.01 4.52
CA TYR A 59 -14.74 10.39 3.39
C TYR A 59 -16.20 9.95 3.60
N ASN A 60 -17.12 10.90 3.48
CA ASN A 60 -18.55 10.70 3.73
C ASN A 60 -19.47 11.33 2.67
N GLY A 61 -18.92 11.63 1.48
CA GLY A 61 -19.62 12.27 0.37
C GLY A 61 -19.45 13.78 0.25
N ASP A 62 -18.56 14.39 1.03
CA ASP A 62 -18.18 15.79 0.84
C ASP A 62 -17.66 16.02 -0.59
N SER A 63 -18.25 16.99 -1.30
CA SER A 63 -17.99 17.22 -2.71
C SER A 63 -16.59 17.74 -2.97
N LYS A 64 -16.02 18.54 -2.06
CA LYS A 64 -14.66 19.07 -2.17
C LYS A 64 -13.65 17.93 -2.06
N LYS A 65 -13.74 17.11 -1.00
CA LYS A 65 -12.89 15.91 -0.82
C LYS A 65 -13.04 14.96 -2.00
N ARG A 66 -14.27 14.70 -2.46
CA ARG A 66 -14.53 13.84 -3.61
C ARG A 66 -13.77 14.30 -4.86
N ASN A 67 -13.86 15.58 -5.19
CA ASN A 67 -13.20 16.15 -6.36
C ASN A 67 -11.67 16.11 -6.23
N GLN A 68 -11.13 16.30 -5.03
CA GLN A 68 -9.70 16.20 -4.76
C GLN A 68 -9.19 14.77 -4.92
N ILE A 69 -9.86 13.78 -4.29
CA ILE A 69 -9.53 12.36 -4.42
C ILE A 69 -9.63 11.93 -5.89
N TRP A 70 -10.68 12.34 -6.61
CA TRP A 70 -10.82 12.05 -8.04
C TRP A 70 -9.65 12.61 -8.84
N LYS A 71 -9.29 13.88 -8.62
CA LYS A 71 -8.16 14.51 -9.32
C LYS A 71 -6.86 13.78 -9.03
N ILE A 72 -6.59 13.41 -7.78
CA ILE A 72 -5.40 12.65 -7.40
C ILE A 72 -5.35 11.31 -8.14
N LEU A 73 -6.40 10.50 -8.03
CA LEU A 73 -6.46 9.17 -8.65
C LEU A 73 -6.37 9.23 -10.17
N ARG A 74 -7.12 10.13 -10.82
CA ARG A 74 -7.05 10.31 -12.27
C ARG A 74 -5.66 10.71 -12.75
N THR A 75 -4.95 11.53 -11.96
CA THR A 75 -3.63 12.03 -12.33
C THR A 75 -2.57 10.94 -12.18
N ILE A 76 -2.53 10.23 -11.03
CA ILE A 76 -1.53 9.18 -10.80
C ILE A 76 -1.78 7.92 -11.62
N LEU A 77 -3.05 7.57 -11.89
CA LEU A 77 -3.40 6.38 -12.65
C LEU A 77 -3.39 6.61 -14.16
N LYS A 78 -2.99 7.79 -14.64
CA LYS A 78 -2.86 8.05 -16.08
C LYS A 78 -1.86 7.11 -16.75
N ASP A 79 -0.81 6.74 -16.03
CA ASP A 79 0.20 5.76 -16.45
C ASP A 79 0.26 4.61 -15.43
N GLU A 80 -0.90 4.04 -15.11
CA GLU A 80 -1.11 2.97 -14.14
C GLU A 80 -0.18 1.76 -14.32
N ARG A 81 0.28 1.51 -15.56
CA ARG A 81 1.19 0.41 -15.88
C ARG A 81 2.55 0.54 -15.22
N LEU A 82 2.96 1.77 -14.88
CA LEU A 82 4.20 2.08 -14.17
C LEU A 82 4.09 1.82 -12.67
N LEU A 83 2.87 1.66 -12.15
CA LEU A 83 2.61 1.47 -10.74
C LEU A 83 2.53 -0.02 -10.41
N THR A 84 3.06 -0.40 -9.25
CA THR A 84 2.89 -1.75 -8.71
C THR A 84 2.51 -1.64 -7.24
N MET A 85 1.45 -2.34 -6.84
CA MET A 85 0.96 -2.34 -5.47
C MET A 85 0.85 -3.77 -4.94
N ASN A 86 1.45 -3.99 -3.77
CA ASN A 86 1.32 -5.21 -3.00
C ASN A 86 0.49 -4.91 -1.75
N VAL A 87 -0.47 -5.76 -1.43
CA VAL A 87 -1.34 -5.63 -0.26
C VAL A 87 -1.33 -6.94 0.53
N ILE A 88 -1.15 -6.86 1.85
CA ILE A 88 -1.34 -8.00 2.75
C ILE A 88 -2.55 -7.72 3.65
N SER A 89 -3.48 -8.68 3.70
CA SER A 89 -4.49 -8.79 4.74
C SER A 89 -4.02 -9.73 5.84
N TYR A 90 -4.20 -9.34 7.11
CA TYR A 90 -3.82 -10.17 8.24
C TYR A 90 -4.83 -10.14 9.38
N ASN A 91 -4.77 -11.19 10.20
CA ASN A 91 -5.55 -11.30 11.43
C ASN A 91 -4.66 -11.05 12.64
N GLN A 92 -4.71 -9.82 13.16
CA GLN A 92 -3.94 -9.40 14.34
C GLN A 92 -4.21 -10.30 15.56
N SER A 93 -5.46 -10.59 15.89
CA SER A 93 -5.80 -11.44 17.05
C SER A 93 -5.22 -12.85 16.93
N LYS A 94 -5.11 -13.38 15.69
CA LYS A 94 -4.47 -14.67 15.45
C LYS A 94 -2.96 -14.62 15.66
N ILE A 95 -2.31 -13.52 15.27
CA ILE A 95 -0.87 -13.30 15.51
C ILE A 95 -0.61 -13.20 17.02
N GLU A 96 -1.39 -12.40 17.72
CA GLU A 96 -1.33 -12.25 19.18
C GLU A 96 -1.61 -13.57 19.91
N GLN A 97 -2.52 -14.40 19.40
CA GLN A 97 -2.75 -15.73 19.97
C GLN A 97 -1.54 -16.64 19.76
N ASN A 98 -0.98 -16.66 18.55
CA ASN A 98 0.15 -17.51 18.20
C ASN A 98 1.44 -17.08 18.93
N SER A 99 1.62 -15.79 19.21
CA SER A 99 2.79 -15.24 19.88
C SER A 99 2.92 -15.62 21.35
N LYS A 100 1.80 -15.96 22.03
CA LYS A 100 1.80 -16.30 23.48
C LYS A 100 2.80 -17.40 23.85
N LYS A 101 3.06 -18.33 22.95
CA LYS A 101 4.04 -19.43 23.15
C LYS A 101 5.49 -18.93 23.26
N LEU A 102 5.80 -17.78 22.66
CA LEU A 102 7.14 -17.20 22.59
C LEU A 102 7.26 -15.91 23.40
N ALA A 103 6.15 -15.35 23.89
CA ALA A 103 6.09 -14.06 24.57
C ALA A 103 7.03 -13.95 25.79
N ASN A 104 7.25 -15.05 26.53
CA ASN A 104 8.18 -15.05 27.67
C ASN A 104 9.64 -14.83 27.25
N MET A 105 10.02 -15.28 26.05
CA MET A 105 11.38 -15.16 25.50
C MET A 105 11.53 -13.92 24.63
N TYR A 106 10.47 -13.57 23.89
CA TYR A 106 10.39 -12.45 22.97
C TYR A 106 9.09 -11.68 23.20
N PRO A 107 9.05 -10.76 24.19
CA PRO A 107 7.83 -10.06 24.58
C PRO A 107 7.12 -9.33 23.43
N ASP A 108 7.90 -8.75 22.52
CA ASP A 108 7.40 -7.91 21.42
C ASP A 108 7.22 -8.68 20.09
N ILE A 109 7.16 -10.03 20.12
CA ILE A 109 7.20 -10.85 18.90
C ILE A 109 5.95 -10.69 18.00
N ALA A 110 4.78 -10.41 18.59
CA ALA A 110 3.57 -10.11 17.81
C ALA A 110 3.75 -8.79 17.04
N ASP A 111 4.17 -7.75 17.75
CA ASP A 111 4.40 -6.42 17.20
C ASP A 111 5.49 -6.44 16.14
N GLN A 112 6.63 -7.11 16.39
CA GLN A 112 7.67 -7.26 15.36
C GLN A 112 7.19 -8.06 14.14
N THR A 113 6.26 -9.01 14.32
CA THR A 113 5.67 -9.72 13.18
C THR A 113 4.83 -8.78 12.32
N ILE A 114 3.94 -8.00 12.96
CA ILE A 114 3.01 -7.09 12.28
C ILE A 114 3.77 -5.90 11.71
N PHE A 115 4.47 -5.16 12.57
CA PHE A 115 5.05 -3.88 12.25
C PHE A 115 6.45 -3.94 11.66
N MET A 116 7.14 -5.09 11.65
CA MET A 116 8.45 -5.23 10.96
C MET A 116 8.40 -6.21 9.80
N LYS A 117 7.92 -7.44 10.04
CA LYS A 117 8.01 -8.52 9.04
C LYS A 117 7.02 -8.39 7.90
N PHE A 118 5.80 -7.91 8.12
CA PHE A 118 4.88 -7.67 7.01
C PHE A 118 5.29 -6.50 6.11
N PRO A 119 5.67 -5.31 6.62
CA PRO A 119 6.19 -4.24 5.79
C PRO A 119 7.41 -4.68 4.97
N GLU A 120 8.35 -5.39 5.60
CA GLU A 120 9.52 -5.95 4.92
C GLU A 120 9.11 -6.86 3.75
N ARG A 121 8.21 -7.82 3.98
CA ARG A 121 7.74 -8.74 2.94
C ARG A 121 7.01 -8.04 1.80
N ILE A 122 6.19 -7.03 2.10
CA ILE A 122 5.47 -6.23 1.12
C ILE A 122 6.48 -5.55 0.19
N ILE A 123 7.44 -4.85 0.78
CA ILE A 123 8.44 -4.07 0.05
C ILE A 123 9.40 -4.99 -0.71
N TYR A 124 9.92 -6.05 -0.08
CA TYR A 124 10.73 -7.05 -0.79
C TYR A 124 9.99 -7.63 -2.00
N GLY A 125 8.68 -7.91 -1.86
CA GLY A 125 7.84 -8.37 -2.97
C GLY A 125 7.69 -7.38 -4.12
N LEU A 126 7.86 -6.07 -3.88
CA LEU A 126 7.86 -5.04 -4.93
C LEU A 126 9.20 -4.92 -5.66
N LEU A 127 10.30 -5.27 -4.97
CA LEU A 127 11.68 -5.04 -5.43
C LEU A 127 12.35 -6.28 -6.04
N ARG A 128 11.82 -7.47 -5.78
CA ARG A 128 12.41 -8.73 -6.24
C ARG A 128 12.01 -9.10 -7.67
N GLY A 129 12.78 -9.99 -8.28
CA GLY A 129 12.44 -10.60 -9.56
C GLY A 129 12.75 -9.75 -10.79
N TYR A 130 13.54 -8.69 -10.63
CA TYR A 130 14.14 -7.98 -11.75
C TYR A 130 15.34 -8.78 -12.26
N GLY A 131 15.38 -9.06 -13.56
CA GLY A 131 16.43 -9.87 -14.18
C GLY A 131 17.83 -9.24 -14.08
N SER A 132 18.84 -9.96 -14.56
CA SER A 132 20.26 -9.60 -14.41
C SER A 132 20.71 -8.28 -15.05
N HIS A 133 19.86 -7.63 -15.85
CA HIS A 133 20.19 -6.44 -16.63
C HIS A 133 19.71 -5.12 -15.99
N VAL A 134 18.94 -5.20 -14.90
CA VAL A 134 18.32 -4.05 -14.24
C VAL A 134 18.75 -4.03 -12.79
N HIS A 135 19.08 -2.85 -12.28
CA HIS A 135 19.30 -2.61 -10.86
C HIS A 135 18.42 -1.46 -10.37
N LEU A 136 17.80 -1.64 -9.21
CA LEU A 136 16.90 -0.65 -8.63
C LEU A 136 17.57 0.11 -7.49
N ASP A 137 17.62 1.43 -7.60
CA ASP A 137 17.97 2.30 -6.48
C ASP A 137 16.67 2.78 -5.83
N THR A 138 16.44 2.39 -4.58
CA THR A 138 15.14 2.52 -3.91
C THR A 138 15.17 3.50 -2.75
N GLN A 139 14.21 4.42 -2.72
CA GLN A 139 13.85 5.22 -1.55
C GLN A 139 12.50 4.72 -1.01
N ILE A 140 12.38 4.56 0.30
CA ILE A 140 11.16 4.07 0.96
C ILE A 140 10.62 5.16 1.88
N PHE A 141 9.34 5.48 1.71
CA PHE A 141 8.61 6.50 2.45
C PHE A 141 7.49 5.81 3.23
N ILE A 142 7.53 5.90 4.56
CA ILE A 142 6.59 5.24 5.47
C ILE A 142 5.69 6.32 6.07
N GLU A 143 4.37 6.08 6.13
CA GLU A 143 3.51 6.94 6.94
C GLU A 143 4.02 7.00 8.40
N ASP A 144 4.12 8.21 8.95
CA ASP A 144 4.54 8.42 10.32
C ASP A 144 3.45 8.00 11.34
N ASP A 145 3.53 6.76 11.83
CA ASP A 145 2.72 6.23 12.93
C ASP A 145 3.60 5.77 14.11
N SER A 146 3.20 6.15 15.33
CA SER A 146 3.84 5.78 16.60
C SER A 146 4.15 4.28 16.77
N GLN A 147 3.39 3.37 16.15
CA GLN A 147 3.63 1.92 16.23
C GLN A 147 4.89 1.48 15.50
N TYR A 148 5.37 2.26 14.53
CA TYR A 148 6.62 2.01 13.83
C TYR A 148 7.85 2.55 14.58
N HIS A 149 7.64 3.51 15.50
CA HIS A 149 8.65 4.09 16.36
C HIS A 149 8.81 3.33 17.67
N ASN A 150 9.44 2.16 17.65
CA ASN A 150 9.80 1.45 18.87
C ASN A 150 11.30 1.58 19.17
N ASN A 151 11.64 2.02 20.39
CA ASN A 151 13.03 2.18 20.84
C ASN A 151 13.85 0.88 20.78
N LYS A 152 13.20 -0.29 20.78
CA LYS A 152 13.86 -1.60 20.65
C LYS A 152 13.94 -2.09 19.20
N TYR A 153 13.00 -1.67 18.35
CA TYR A 153 12.91 -2.08 16.96
C TYR A 153 12.28 -0.96 16.11
N ASP A 154 13.09 -0.29 15.31
CA ASP A 154 12.63 0.81 14.46
C ASP A 154 12.39 0.31 13.03
N LEU A 155 11.19 0.52 12.47
CA LEU A 155 10.83 0.01 11.15
C LEU A 155 11.79 0.50 10.08
N ARG A 156 12.07 1.79 10.10
CA ARG A 156 13.00 2.45 9.17
C ARG A 156 14.36 1.76 9.15
N THR A 157 14.96 1.60 10.33
CA THR A 157 16.27 0.93 10.49
C THR A 157 16.22 -0.52 10.02
N GLN A 158 15.15 -1.25 10.38
CA GLN A 158 14.98 -2.66 10.02
C GLN A 158 14.82 -2.85 8.51
N LEU A 159 14.01 -2.04 7.84
CA LEU A 159 13.83 -2.10 6.38
C LEU A 159 15.15 -1.80 5.66
N PHE A 160 15.84 -0.74 6.05
CA PHE A 160 17.12 -0.36 5.43
C PHE A 160 18.14 -1.51 5.51
N GLN A 161 18.30 -2.13 6.69
CA GLN A 161 19.26 -3.20 6.90
C GLN A 161 18.81 -4.52 6.25
N GLN A 162 17.59 -4.99 6.56
CA GLN A 162 17.15 -6.32 6.15
C GLN A 162 16.98 -6.42 4.65
N LEU A 163 16.41 -5.41 3.97
CA LEU A 163 16.23 -5.46 2.52
C LEU A 163 17.57 -5.42 1.78
N ASN A 164 18.53 -4.61 2.23
CA ASN A 164 19.87 -4.61 1.65
C ASN A 164 20.59 -5.95 1.88
N ILE A 165 20.48 -6.56 3.07
CA ILE A 165 21.00 -7.92 3.32
C ILE A 165 20.33 -8.93 2.38
N GLN A 166 19.01 -8.86 2.24
CA GLN A 166 18.24 -9.71 1.34
C GLN A 166 18.66 -9.61 -0.12
N SER A 167 18.94 -8.39 -0.58
CA SER A 167 19.42 -8.20 -1.95
C SER A 167 20.69 -9.00 -2.23
N ILE A 168 21.62 -9.02 -1.26
CA ILE A 168 22.91 -9.71 -1.40
C ILE A 168 22.72 -11.23 -1.35
N TYR A 169 22.11 -11.77 -0.30
CA TYR A 169 22.08 -13.22 -0.12
C TYR A 169 21.12 -13.93 -1.09
N ARG A 170 20.14 -13.21 -1.67
CA ARG A 170 19.23 -13.73 -2.69
C ARG A 170 19.66 -13.42 -4.12
N GLY A 171 20.73 -12.65 -4.31
CA GLY A 171 21.20 -12.24 -5.63
C GLY A 171 20.25 -11.29 -6.36
N GLU A 172 19.41 -10.55 -5.62
CA GLU A 172 18.48 -9.57 -6.18
C GLU A 172 19.22 -8.26 -6.51
N ARG A 173 18.72 -7.55 -7.51
CA ARG A 173 19.36 -6.34 -8.04
C ARG A 173 18.62 -5.09 -7.60
N PHE A 174 18.62 -4.85 -6.29
CA PHE A 174 18.15 -3.58 -5.74
C PHE A 174 19.06 -3.11 -4.60
N THR A 175 19.00 -1.82 -4.29
CA THR A 175 19.67 -1.21 -3.14
C THR A 175 18.74 -0.21 -2.51
N ILE A 176 18.50 -0.35 -1.21
CA ILE A 176 17.79 0.66 -0.43
C ILE A 176 18.78 1.77 -0.11
N LYS A 177 18.53 2.96 -0.65
CA LYS A 177 19.34 4.18 -0.43
C LYS A 177 18.87 4.95 0.79
N GLU A 178 17.57 4.91 1.05
CA GLU A 178 16.91 5.72 2.05
C GLU A 178 15.63 5.03 2.50
N VAL A 179 15.36 5.11 3.79
CA VAL A 179 14.07 4.79 4.39
C VAL A 179 13.79 5.90 5.37
N ASP A 180 12.62 6.52 5.34
CA ASP A 180 12.25 7.54 6.31
C ASP A 180 10.74 7.61 6.57
N TYR A 181 10.39 8.19 7.72
CA TYR A 181 9.00 8.46 8.11
C TYR A 181 8.57 9.81 7.58
N TYR A 182 7.38 9.86 7.01
CA TYR A 182 6.82 11.06 6.41
C TYR A 182 5.44 11.33 7.00
N PRO A 183 5.24 12.51 7.64
CA PRO A 183 3.92 12.91 8.10
C PRO A 183 2.93 13.01 6.93
N LYS A 184 1.64 12.80 7.20
CA LYS A 184 0.58 13.09 6.22
C LYS A 184 0.70 14.52 5.70
N GLN A 185 0.20 14.76 4.49
CA GLN A 185 0.24 16.06 3.82
C GLN A 185 1.64 16.58 3.45
N THR A 186 2.70 15.78 3.58
CA THR A 186 4.06 16.16 3.15
C THR A 186 4.40 15.68 1.74
N GLU A 187 4.07 14.43 1.43
CA GLU A 187 4.34 13.77 0.15
C GLU A 187 3.08 13.13 -0.40
N VAL A 188 2.74 13.42 -1.66
CA VAL A 188 1.51 12.89 -2.29
C VAL A 188 1.51 11.37 -2.38
N GLY A 189 2.67 10.72 -2.48
CA GLY A 189 2.75 9.27 -2.52
C GLY A 189 2.19 8.59 -1.26
N ILE A 190 2.31 9.21 -0.08
CA ILE A 190 1.71 8.71 1.18
C ILE A 190 0.19 8.77 1.09
N GLU A 191 -0.38 9.90 0.66
CA GLU A 191 -1.83 10.09 0.53
C GLU A 191 -2.43 9.21 -0.58
N ILE A 192 -1.72 9.02 -1.70
CA ILE A 192 -2.15 8.10 -2.76
C ILE A 192 -2.22 6.67 -2.21
N THR A 193 -1.24 6.26 -1.41
CA THR A 193 -1.21 4.92 -0.81
C THR A 193 -2.37 4.73 0.18
N ASP A 194 -2.66 5.70 1.05
CA ASP A 194 -3.83 5.73 1.95
C ASP A 194 -5.14 5.54 1.18
N ILE A 195 -5.33 6.36 0.14
CA ILE A 195 -6.56 6.38 -0.65
C ILE A 195 -6.75 5.04 -1.37
N LEU A 196 -5.72 4.54 -2.05
CA LEU A 196 -5.80 3.26 -2.76
C LEU A 196 -6.02 2.09 -1.80
N LEU A 197 -5.30 2.06 -0.67
CA LEU A 197 -5.46 1.01 0.34
C LEU A 197 -6.86 1.06 0.98
N GLY A 198 -7.36 2.26 1.24
CA GLY A 198 -8.71 2.49 1.72
C GLY A 198 -9.78 2.00 0.75
N ILE A 199 -9.61 2.25 -0.56
CA ILE A 199 -10.49 1.74 -1.62
C ILE A 199 -10.44 0.22 -1.68
N VAL A 200 -9.24 -0.38 -1.66
CA VAL A 200 -9.06 -1.84 -1.60
C VAL A 200 -9.82 -2.43 -0.42
N ARG A 201 -9.69 -1.81 0.77
CA ARG A 201 -10.42 -2.23 1.96
C ARG A 201 -11.93 -2.11 1.82
N THR A 202 -12.42 -1.04 1.20
CA THR A 202 -13.86 -0.85 0.93
C THR A 202 -14.39 -1.94 -0.01
N ILE A 203 -13.65 -2.28 -1.07
CA ILE A 203 -14.01 -3.34 -2.01
C ILE A 203 -14.06 -4.70 -1.30
N ILE A 204 -13.06 -5.04 -0.48
CA ILE A 204 -13.01 -6.33 0.23
C ILE A 204 -14.15 -6.44 1.24
N ARG A 205 -14.42 -5.38 2.01
CA ARG A 205 -15.50 -5.38 3.01
C ARG A 205 -16.88 -5.47 2.36
N ASN A 206 -17.04 -4.85 1.19
CA ASN A 206 -18.29 -4.83 0.40
C ASN A 206 -19.54 -4.64 1.28
N GLU A 207 -19.48 -3.67 2.20
CA GLU A 207 -20.56 -3.48 3.17
C GLU A 207 -21.81 -2.93 2.50
N GLU A 208 -22.96 -3.37 3.01
CA GLU A 208 -24.24 -2.81 2.64
C GLU A 208 -24.26 -1.29 2.93
N SER A 209 -24.90 -0.55 2.02
CA SER A 209 -24.96 0.93 2.02
C SER A 209 -25.89 1.51 3.11
N THR A 210 -25.85 0.94 4.31
CA THR A 210 -26.68 1.32 5.47
C THR A 210 -26.32 2.70 6.01
N THR A 211 -25.03 3.09 5.96
CA THR A 211 -24.58 4.43 6.37
C THR A 211 -24.33 5.33 5.16
N ARG A 212 -24.47 6.65 5.37
CA ARG A 212 -24.11 7.64 4.33
C ARG A 212 -22.66 7.49 3.88
N SER A 213 -21.72 7.27 4.81
CA SER A 213 -20.30 7.14 4.46
C SER A 213 -20.04 5.93 3.56
N THR A 214 -20.57 4.76 3.91
CA THR A 214 -20.44 3.55 3.09
C THR A 214 -21.05 3.75 1.71
N ARG A 215 -22.27 4.30 1.64
CA ARG A 215 -22.96 4.56 0.37
C ARG A 215 -22.15 5.49 -0.55
N GLU A 216 -21.63 6.59 -0.02
CA GLU A 216 -20.88 7.57 -0.81
C GLU A 216 -19.49 7.05 -1.23
N LYS A 217 -18.85 6.20 -0.41
CA LYS A 217 -17.64 5.47 -0.79
C LYS A 217 -17.91 4.50 -1.93
N ASN A 218 -18.95 3.66 -1.81
CA ASN A 218 -19.30 2.70 -2.85
C ASN A 218 -19.65 3.41 -4.16
N LYS A 219 -20.50 4.44 -4.09
CA LYS A 219 -20.87 5.26 -5.25
C LYS A 219 -19.65 5.92 -5.91
N PHE A 220 -18.70 6.41 -5.12
CA PHE A 220 -17.47 7.00 -5.65
C PHE A 220 -16.62 5.98 -6.41
N ILE A 221 -16.38 4.80 -5.82
CA ILE A 221 -15.59 3.74 -6.45
C ILE A 221 -16.25 3.29 -7.75
N ILE A 222 -17.57 3.06 -7.74
CA ILE A 222 -18.31 2.67 -8.94
C ILE A 222 -18.25 3.77 -10.02
N SER A 223 -18.38 5.04 -9.63
CA SER A 223 -18.26 6.16 -10.58
C SER A 223 -16.88 6.22 -11.23
N LEU A 224 -15.80 5.98 -10.46
CA LEU A 224 -14.44 5.90 -11.00
C LEU A 224 -14.27 4.71 -11.93
N LEU A 225 -14.79 3.53 -11.58
CA LEU A 225 -14.72 2.32 -12.42
C LEU A 225 -15.37 2.53 -13.79
N LYS A 226 -16.48 3.29 -13.86
CA LYS A 226 -17.11 3.63 -15.13
C LYS A 226 -16.32 4.65 -15.94
N ALA A 227 -15.82 5.68 -15.26
CA ALA A 227 -15.27 6.86 -15.92
C ALA A 227 -13.80 6.69 -16.34
N GLU A 228 -13.04 5.86 -15.62
CA GLU A 228 -11.58 5.79 -15.75
C GLU A 228 -11.13 4.32 -15.96
N PRO A 229 -10.95 3.86 -17.22
CA PRO A 229 -10.53 2.49 -17.50
C PRO A 229 -9.21 2.09 -16.82
N ALA A 230 -8.27 3.05 -16.72
CA ALA A 230 -6.99 2.83 -16.06
C ALA A 230 -7.13 2.48 -14.57
N PHE A 231 -8.19 2.95 -13.90
CA PHE A 231 -8.46 2.55 -12.52
C PHE A 231 -8.84 1.07 -12.41
N SER A 232 -9.70 0.59 -13.31
CA SER A 232 -10.05 -0.84 -13.37
C SER A 232 -8.82 -1.71 -13.69
N THR A 233 -8.00 -1.29 -14.66
CA THR A 233 -6.74 -1.98 -15.01
C THR A 233 -5.72 -1.98 -13.88
N PHE A 234 -5.64 -0.90 -13.11
CA PHE A 234 -4.79 -0.84 -11.92
C PHE A 234 -5.26 -1.84 -10.86
N LEU A 235 -6.55 -1.81 -10.49
CA LEU A 235 -7.10 -2.66 -9.45
C LEU A 235 -6.90 -4.15 -9.74
N SER A 236 -7.10 -4.59 -10.99
CA SER A 236 -6.93 -6.01 -11.37
C SER A 236 -5.47 -6.49 -11.33
N ARG A 237 -4.50 -5.57 -11.25
CA ARG A 237 -3.07 -5.87 -11.13
C ARG A 237 -2.54 -5.81 -9.70
N ILE A 238 -3.37 -5.44 -8.71
CA ILE A 238 -2.96 -5.44 -7.31
C ILE A 238 -2.65 -6.87 -6.89
N LYS A 239 -1.44 -7.10 -6.40
CA LYS A 239 -1.06 -8.38 -5.79
C LYS A 239 -1.53 -8.39 -4.35
N TYR A 240 -2.64 -9.08 -4.11
CA TYR A 240 -3.28 -9.19 -2.81
C TYR A 240 -2.94 -10.52 -2.17
N TYR A 241 -2.51 -10.49 -0.92
CA TYR A 241 -2.12 -11.66 -0.14
C TYR A 241 -2.93 -11.75 1.14
N GLU A 242 -3.27 -12.97 1.54
CA GLU A 242 -3.94 -13.22 2.81
C GLU A 242 -3.04 -14.03 3.75
N TRP A 243 -2.81 -13.48 4.94
CA TRP A 243 -2.13 -14.19 6.00
C TRP A 243 -3.16 -14.87 6.92
N GLY A 244 -3.24 -16.20 6.81
CA GLY A 244 -4.17 -17.05 7.59
C GLY A 244 -3.47 -18.13 8.43
N SER A 245 -2.20 -17.94 8.80
CA SER A 245 -1.32 -18.98 9.38
C SER A 245 -0.89 -20.11 8.42
N ALA A 246 -0.98 -19.88 7.11
CA ALA A 246 -0.38 -20.76 6.10
C ALA A 246 1.15 -20.70 6.14
N HIS A 247 1.81 -21.76 5.63
CA HIS A 247 3.28 -21.83 5.56
C HIS A 247 3.86 -20.70 4.69
N GLU A 248 3.11 -20.28 3.67
CA GLU A 248 3.47 -19.23 2.73
C GLU A 248 2.36 -18.17 2.67
N LEU A 249 2.72 -16.94 2.25
CA LEU A 249 1.71 -15.92 1.92
C LEU A 249 1.00 -16.35 0.65
N VAL A 250 -0.31 -16.59 0.74
CA VAL A 250 -1.13 -17.04 -0.38
C VAL A 250 -1.59 -15.81 -1.14
N GLU A 251 -1.24 -15.73 -2.43
CA GLU A 251 -1.79 -14.74 -3.34
C GLU A 251 -3.24 -15.08 -3.64
N VAL A 252 -4.14 -14.12 -3.42
CA VAL A 252 -5.56 -14.24 -3.72
C VAL A 252 -5.89 -13.27 -4.84
N ASN A 253 -6.61 -13.74 -5.85
CA ASN A 253 -6.98 -12.92 -6.99
C ASN A 253 -7.93 -11.79 -6.55
N PHE A 254 -7.43 -10.56 -6.49
CA PHE A 254 -8.21 -9.39 -6.07
C PHE A 254 -9.40 -9.11 -7.00
N ASP A 255 -9.31 -9.48 -8.28
CA ASP A 255 -10.38 -9.32 -9.26
C ASP A 255 -11.67 -10.05 -8.84
N SER A 256 -11.56 -11.12 -8.05
CA SER A 256 -12.73 -11.81 -7.47
C SER A 256 -13.51 -10.90 -6.52
N TYR A 257 -12.84 -10.15 -5.64
CA TYR A 257 -13.51 -9.18 -4.77
C TYR A 257 -14.11 -8.02 -5.56
N LEU A 258 -13.38 -7.53 -6.57
CA LEU A 258 -13.85 -6.44 -7.43
C LEU A 258 -15.15 -6.81 -8.15
N LYS A 259 -15.23 -8.01 -8.74
CA LYS A 259 -16.43 -8.51 -9.42
C LYS A 259 -17.63 -8.61 -8.48
N ILE A 260 -17.42 -9.15 -7.28
CA ILE A 260 -18.47 -9.25 -6.25
C ILE A 260 -18.94 -7.84 -5.85
N PHE A 261 -18.00 -6.92 -5.61
CA PHE A 261 -18.31 -5.54 -5.26
C PHE A 261 -19.12 -4.81 -6.35
N ILE A 262 -18.74 -4.95 -7.62
CA ILE A 262 -19.49 -4.37 -8.74
C ILE A 262 -20.90 -4.96 -8.78
N ASN A 263 -21.03 -6.29 -8.67
CA ASN A 263 -22.33 -6.96 -8.68
C ASN A 263 -23.23 -6.52 -7.51
N SER A 264 -22.68 -6.37 -6.30
CA SER A 264 -23.42 -5.87 -5.13
C SER A 264 -23.85 -4.41 -5.27
N ASN A 265 -23.24 -3.65 -6.18
CA ASN A 265 -23.54 -2.25 -6.42
C ASN A 265 -24.02 -2.01 -7.87
N ILE A 266 -24.59 -3.04 -8.52
CA ILE A 266 -24.93 -3.03 -9.96
C ILE A 266 -25.92 -1.92 -10.33
N GLU A 267 -26.83 -1.55 -9.42
CA GLU A 267 -27.77 -0.44 -9.62
C GLU A 267 -27.07 0.93 -9.74
N ASN A 268 -25.86 1.02 -9.18
CA ASN A 268 -25.00 2.19 -9.33
C ASN A 268 -24.01 2.04 -10.48
N PHE A 269 -23.83 0.83 -11.06
CA PHE A 269 -22.96 0.55 -12.21
C PHE A 269 -23.62 0.93 -13.55
#